data_AF-A0A1Q5E0K4-F1
#
_entry.id   AF-A0A1Q5E0K4-F1
#
_cell.length_a   1.000
_cell.length_b   1.000
_cell.length_c   1.000
_cell.angle_alpha   90.00
_cell.angle_beta   90.00
_cell.angle_gamma   90.00
#
_symmetry.space_group_name_H-M   'P 1'
#
loop_
_entity.id
_entity.type
_entity.pdbx_description
1 polymer ?
#
loop_
_entity_poly.entity_id
_entity_poly.type
_entity_poly.pdbx_seq_one_letter_code
_entity_poly.pdbx_strand_id
1 'polypeptide(L)'
;MEELRGGYRVLFWLVAGLCGVDLLCMASTWLPGEYTAPQWLVRGLFLSAFPALSVALVCGFISGAAAQLTGSRNAGRLGRYVRLLPRALKVAYAAVICLAALGFATGAGTAEDAKADASGYYYTYWDKTADPQHSVRVELTEPAYYEALKADLRISGATSAVFLAFSSFLVLASASASAGRTGTAPEFP
;
A
#
# COMPACT_ATOMS: atom_id res chain seq x y z
N MET A 1 1.88 -15.71 16.79
CA MET A 1 1.66 -14.37 17.39
C MET A 1 2.60 -14.11 18.58
N GLU A 2 3.13 -15.15 19.24
CA GLU A 2 4.06 -15.02 20.37
C GLU A 2 5.42 -14.38 20.03
N GLU A 3 5.80 -14.35 18.74
CA GLU A 3 7.04 -13.74 18.24
C GLU A 3 6.97 -12.20 18.09
N LEU A 4 5.77 -11.62 18.08
CA LEU A 4 5.57 -10.16 18.06
C LEU A 4 5.68 -9.63 19.50
N ARG A 5 6.91 -9.45 19.99
CA ARG A 5 7.18 -8.83 21.29
C ARG A 5 7.54 -7.34 21.15
N GLY A 6 7.10 -6.53 22.12
CA GLY A 6 7.46 -5.12 22.22
C GLY A 6 7.07 -4.27 21.00
N GLY A 7 8.02 -3.49 20.48
CA GLY A 7 7.81 -2.52 19.40
C GLY A 7 7.34 -3.11 18.07
N TYR A 8 7.72 -4.35 17.73
CA TYR A 8 7.30 -5.01 16.48
C TYR A 8 5.79 -5.24 16.44
N ARG A 9 5.16 -5.53 17.59
CA ARG A 9 3.71 -5.71 17.69
C ARG A 9 2.97 -4.41 17.40
N VAL A 10 3.43 -3.31 17.97
CA VAL A 10 2.82 -1.98 17.78
C VAL A 10 2.96 -1.55 16.32
N LEU A 11 4.17 -1.68 15.75
CA LEU A 11 4.43 -1.37 14.34
C LEU A 11 3.56 -2.20 13.39
N PHE A 12 3.44 -3.51 13.64
CA PHE A 12 2.60 -4.39 12.84
C PHE A 12 1.13 -3.95 12.85
N TRP A 13 0.55 -3.74 14.04
CA TRP A 13 -0.86 -3.36 14.15
C TRP A 13 -1.13 -1.95 13.62
N LEU A 14 -0.19 -1.03 13.78
CA LEU A 14 -0.30 0.32 13.25
C LEU A 14 -0.33 0.29 11.71
N VAL A 15 0.61 -0.43 11.09
CA VAL A 15 0.69 -0.55 9.63
C VAL A 15 -0.51 -1.33 9.07
N ALA A 16 -0.95 -2.40 9.75
CA ALA A 16 -2.15 -3.14 9.36
C ALA A 16 -3.42 -2.29 9.50
N GLY A 17 -3.50 -1.46 10.54
CA GLY A 17 -4.60 -0.51 10.74
C GLY A 17 -4.65 0.53 9.63
N LEU A 18 -3.51 1.16 9.30
CA LEU A 18 -3.42 2.11 8.19
C LEU A 18 -3.81 1.46 6.85
N CYS A 19 -3.37 0.22 6.60
CA CYS A 19 -3.77 -0.54 5.41
C CYS A 19 -5.29 -0.74 5.34
N GLY A 20 -5.93 -1.05 6.47
CA GLY A 20 -7.39 -1.16 6.56
C GLY A 20 -8.11 0.17 6.28
N VAL A 21 -7.59 1.29 6.80
CA VAL A 21 -8.13 2.63 6.54
C VAL A 21 -8.00 2.99 5.06
N ASP A 22 -6.87 2.66 4.41
CA ASP A 22 -6.70 2.87 2.97
C ASP A 22 -7.70 2.09 2.15
N LEU A 23 -7.93 0.81 2.49
CA LEU A 23 -8.93 -0.01 1.80
C LEU A 23 -10.35 0.52 2.00
N LEU A 24 -10.68 1.05 3.17
CA LEU A 24 -11.96 1.72 3.42
C LEU A 24 -12.10 3.00 2.61
N CYS A 25 -11.06 3.83 2.55
CA CYS A 25 -11.05 5.04 1.73
C CYS A 25 -11.21 4.69 0.25
N MET A 26 -10.49 3.68 -0.23
CA MET A 26 -10.62 3.15 -1.59
C MET A 26 -12.04 2.63 -1.84
N ALA A 27 -12.61 1.83 -0.93
CA ALA A 27 -13.94 1.27 -1.09
C ALA A 27 -15.05 2.34 -1.12
N SER A 28 -14.86 3.45 -0.39
CA SER A 28 -15.79 4.58 -0.42
C SER A 28 -15.96 5.17 -1.82
N THR A 29 -14.94 5.07 -2.68
CA THR A 29 -15.01 5.57 -4.06
C THR A 29 -15.97 4.79 -4.97
N TRP A 30 -16.44 3.61 -4.54
CA TRP A 30 -17.46 2.84 -5.26
C TRP A 30 -18.89 3.28 -4.91
N LEU A 31 -19.06 4.16 -3.92
CA LEU A 31 -20.37 4.71 -3.59
C LEU A 31 -20.85 5.68 -4.70
N PRO A 32 -22.15 5.64 -5.03
CA PRO A 32 -22.73 6.58 -5.98
C PRO A 32 -22.79 8.01 -5.40
N GLY A 33 -22.69 9.02 -6.28
CA GLY A 33 -22.77 10.44 -5.92
C GLY A 33 -21.39 11.12 -5.71
N GLU A 34 -21.41 12.37 -5.24
CA GLU A 34 -20.22 13.21 -5.06
C GLU A 34 -19.41 12.87 -3.80
N TYR A 35 -19.90 11.93 -3.00
CA TYR A 35 -19.22 11.49 -1.78
C TYR A 35 -17.94 10.75 -2.12
N THR A 36 -16.82 11.43 -1.91
CA THR A 36 -15.47 10.86 -1.96
C THR A 36 -14.77 11.08 -0.63
N ALA A 37 -13.91 10.14 -0.24
CA ALA A 37 -12.99 10.38 0.88
C ALA A 37 -12.21 11.69 0.64
N PRO A 38 -11.96 12.48 1.70
CA PRO A 38 -11.22 13.73 1.56
C PRO A 38 -9.84 13.48 0.93
N GLN A 39 -9.51 14.21 -0.14
CA GLN A 39 -8.26 14.03 -0.88
C GLN A 39 -7.01 14.15 0.02
N TRP A 40 -7.04 15.05 1.00
CA TRP A 40 -5.94 15.24 1.94
C TRP A 40 -5.70 13.99 2.80
N LEU A 41 -6.75 13.24 3.13
CA LEU A 41 -6.66 12.00 3.90
C LEU A 41 -5.98 10.91 3.07
N VAL A 42 -6.41 10.73 1.81
CA VAL A 42 -5.82 9.72 0.92
C VAL A 42 -4.37 10.06 0.57
N ARG A 43 -4.06 11.33 0.30
CA ARG A 43 -2.66 11.79 0.12
C ARG A 43 -1.84 11.60 1.39
N GLY A 44 -2.40 11.89 2.56
CA GLY A 44 -1.74 11.68 3.84
C GLY A 44 -1.43 10.21 4.10
N LEU A 45 -2.37 9.31 3.82
CA LEU A 45 -2.18 7.86 3.94
C LEU A 45 -1.12 7.35 2.96
N PHE A 46 -1.19 7.77 1.69
CA PHE A 46 -0.18 7.45 0.68
C PHE A 46 1.22 7.91 1.11
N LEU A 47 1.33 9.14 1.63
CA LEU A 47 2.60 9.66 2.16
C LEU A 47 3.08 8.89 3.40
N SER A 48 2.18 8.40 4.24
CA SER A 48 2.51 7.59 5.41
C SER A 48 3.05 6.20 5.07
N ALA A 49 2.76 5.69 3.87
CA ALA A 49 3.28 4.40 3.42
C ALA A 49 4.81 4.41 3.25
N PHE A 50 5.40 5.54 2.85
CA PHE A 50 6.86 5.67 2.68
C PHE A 50 7.66 5.48 3.98
N PRO A 51 7.41 6.24 5.07
CA PRO A 51 8.13 6.02 6.33
C PRO A 51 7.83 4.65 6.92
N ALA A 52 6.61 4.12 6.78
CA ALA A 52 6.27 2.77 7.20
C ALA A 52 7.14 1.72 6.47
N LEU A 53 7.29 1.86 5.16
CA LEU A 53 8.14 1.00 4.34
C LEU A 53 9.62 1.15 4.70
N SER A 54 10.12 2.37 4.87
CA SER A 54 11.51 2.62 5.28
C SER A 54 11.83 1.96 6.62
N VAL A 55 10.96 2.11 7.62
CA VAL A 55 11.13 1.47 8.93
C VAL A 55 11.11 -0.05 8.79
N ALA A 56 10.16 -0.59 8.03
CA ALA A 56 10.04 -2.03 7.82
C ALA A 56 11.29 -2.61 7.11
N LEU A 57 11.84 -1.91 6.12
CA LEU A 57 13.08 -2.29 5.44
C LEU A 57 14.27 -2.24 6.40
N VAL A 58 14.44 -1.17 7.17
CA VAL A 58 15.52 -1.03 8.16
C VAL A 58 15.45 -2.17 9.19
N CYS A 59 14.25 -2.47 9.72
CA CYS A 59 14.02 -3.62 10.59
C CYS A 59 14.39 -4.95 9.92
N GLY A 60 14.03 -5.13 8.64
CA GLY A 60 14.35 -6.31 7.85
C GLY A 60 15.85 -6.51 7.62
N PHE A 61 16.60 -5.42 7.41
CA PHE A 61 18.05 -5.44 7.29
C PHE A 61 18.73 -5.75 8.63
N ILE A 62 18.36 -5.05 9.70
CA ILE A 62 18.96 -5.23 11.04
C ILE A 62 18.72 -6.64 11.59
N SER A 63 17.51 -7.17 11.41
CA SER A 63 17.15 -8.52 11.84
C SER A 63 17.76 -9.64 10.99
N GLY A 64 18.28 -9.32 9.80
CA GLY A 64 18.74 -10.31 8.81
C GLY A 64 17.61 -11.02 8.05
N ALA A 65 16.34 -10.64 8.27
CA ALA A 65 15.21 -11.17 7.53
C ALA A 65 15.35 -10.91 6.02
N ALA A 66 15.89 -9.75 5.63
CA ALA A 66 16.13 -9.43 4.23
C ALA A 66 17.04 -10.46 3.55
N ALA A 67 18.15 -10.86 4.19
CA ALA A 67 19.08 -11.87 3.68
C ALA A 67 18.47 -13.28 3.64
N GLN A 68 17.57 -13.60 4.57
CA GLN A 68 16.86 -14.87 4.57
C GLN A 68 15.79 -14.98 3.49
N LEU A 69 15.25 -13.87 2.99
CA LEU A 69 14.12 -13.86 2.07
C LEU A 69 14.49 -13.59 0.60
N THR A 70 15.61 -12.92 0.31
CA THR A 70 15.94 -12.41 -1.04
C THR A 70 16.80 -13.34 -1.91
N GLY A 71 17.29 -14.47 -1.40
CA GLY A 71 18.10 -15.42 -2.19
C GLY A 71 17.27 -16.43 -2.99
N SER A 72 17.67 -16.76 -4.24
CA SER A 72 16.97 -17.79 -5.07
C SER A 72 16.90 -19.16 -4.39
N ARG A 73 17.92 -19.50 -3.59
CA ARG A 73 17.99 -20.71 -2.75
C ARG A 73 17.02 -20.69 -1.55
N ASN A 74 16.47 -19.51 -1.24
CA ASN A 74 15.60 -19.26 -0.09
C ASN A 74 14.11 -19.06 -0.46
N ALA A 75 13.74 -19.11 -1.74
CA ALA A 75 12.34 -19.03 -2.18
C ALA A 75 11.46 -20.12 -1.52
N GLY A 76 12.00 -21.33 -1.33
CA GLY A 76 11.33 -22.40 -0.59
C GLY A 76 11.14 -22.09 0.90
N ARG A 77 12.01 -21.27 1.50
CA ARG A 77 11.93 -20.83 2.90
C ARG A 77 10.86 -19.74 3.06
N LEU A 78 10.77 -18.80 2.13
CA LEU A 78 9.66 -17.83 2.02
C LEU A 78 8.32 -18.57 1.87
N GLY A 79 8.23 -19.53 0.94
CA GLY A 79 7.00 -20.31 0.73
C GLY A 79 6.59 -21.13 1.97
N ARG A 80 7.56 -21.69 2.69
CA ARG A 80 7.30 -22.40 3.96
C ARG A 80 6.85 -21.43 5.06
N TYR A 81 7.46 -20.25 5.16
CA TYR A 81 7.06 -19.21 6.10
C TYR A 81 5.61 -18.75 5.85
N VAL A 82 5.27 -18.45 4.59
CA VAL A 82 3.89 -18.11 4.20
C VAL A 82 2.93 -19.26 4.52
N ARG A 83 3.32 -20.52 4.32
CA ARG A 83 2.48 -21.68 4.72
C ARG A 83 2.28 -21.80 6.23
N LEU A 84 3.24 -21.35 7.05
CA LEU A 84 3.14 -21.38 8.51
C LEU A 84 2.36 -20.18 9.08
N LEU A 85 2.04 -19.16 8.27
CA LEU A 85 1.21 -18.05 8.74
C LEU A 85 -0.17 -18.54 9.21
N PRO A 86 -0.73 -17.91 10.27
CA PRO A 86 -2.11 -18.10 10.68
C PRO A 86 -3.09 -17.95 9.52
N ARG A 87 -4.11 -18.81 9.47
CA ARG A 87 -5.13 -18.78 8.40
C ARG A 87 -5.79 -17.40 8.27
N ALA A 88 -6.07 -16.74 9.39
CA ALA A 88 -6.65 -15.40 9.40
C ALA A 88 -5.79 -14.37 8.66
N LEU A 89 -4.46 -14.39 8.84
CA LEU A 89 -3.56 -13.46 8.15
C LEU A 89 -3.47 -13.75 6.65
N LYS A 90 -3.47 -15.03 6.26
CA LYS A 90 -3.50 -15.40 4.84
C LYS A 90 -4.76 -14.87 4.15
N VAL A 91 -5.91 -15.03 4.79
CA VAL A 91 -7.19 -14.51 4.29
C VAL A 91 -7.15 -12.98 4.21
N ALA A 92 -6.61 -12.30 5.24
CA ALA A 92 -6.48 -10.85 5.24
C ALA A 92 -5.58 -10.35 4.09
N TYR A 93 -4.39 -10.90 3.92
CA TYR A 93 -3.50 -10.52 2.81
C TYR A 93 -4.11 -10.85 1.44
N ALA A 94 -4.77 -12.00 1.29
CA ALA A 94 -5.48 -12.32 0.06
C ALA A 94 -6.59 -11.31 -0.24
N ALA A 95 -7.38 -10.92 0.77
CA ALA A 95 -8.40 -9.89 0.63
C ALA A 95 -7.80 -8.54 0.23
N VAL A 96 -6.69 -8.12 0.84
CA VAL A 96 -5.98 -6.88 0.47
C VAL A 96 -5.53 -6.93 -0.99
N ILE A 97 -4.92 -8.05 -1.42
CA ILE A 97 -4.46 -8.22 -2.82
C ILE A 97 -5.64 -8.17 -3.79
N CYS A 98 -6.73 -8.86 -3.49
CA CYS A 98 -7.93 -8.85 -4.33
C CYS A 98 -8.55 -7.45 -4.43
N LEU A 99 -8.65 -6.74 -3.30
CA LEU A 99 -9.19 -5.37 -3.27
C LEU A 99 -8.27 -4.40 -4.00
N ALA A 100 -6.96 -4.48 -3.81
CA ALA A 100 -5.99 -3.65 -4.52
C ALA A 100 -6.04 -3.91 -6.04
N ALA A 101 -6.09 -5.18 -6.46
CA ALA A 101 -6.24 -5.54 -7.87
C ALA A 101 -7.54 -4.97 -8.46
N LEU A 102 -8.64 -5.03 -7.70
CA LEU A 102 -9.90 -4.42 -8.10
C LEU A 102 -9.79 -2.88 -8.20
N GLY A 103 -9.11 -2.23 -7.26
CA GLY A 103 -8.84 -0.79 -7.29
C GLY A 103 -8.05 -0.37 -8.52
N PHE A 104 -6.97 -1.10 -8.85
CA PHE A 104 -6.21 -0.86 -10.08
C PHE A 104 -7.05 -1.12 -11.34
N ALA A 105 -7.75 -2.24 -11.42
CA ALA A 105 -8.57 -2.59 -12.58
C ALA A 105 -9.70 -1.58 -12.85
N THR A 106 -10.27 -0.99 -11.79
CA THR A 106 -11.36 -0.02 -11.88
C THR A 106 -10.93 1.44 -11.90
N GLY A 107 -9.62 1.72 -11.80
CA GLY A 107 -9.05 3.07 -11.87
C GLY A 107 -8.14 3.31 -13.08
N ALA A 108 -7.44 2.28 -13.57
CA ALA A 108 -6.37 2.43 -14.56
C ALA A 108 -6.80 2.97 -15.95
N GLY A 109 -8.10 2.98 -16.26
CA GLY A 109 -8.62 3.50 -17.54
C GLY A 109 -9.21 4.91 -17.48
N THR A 110 -9.40 5.47 -16.28
CA THR A 110 -10.13 6.72 -16.07
C THR A 110 -9.42 7.69 -15.12
N ALA A 111 -8.26 7.31 -14.58
CA ALA A 111 -7.48 8.18 -13.73
C ALA A 111 -6.76 9.25 -14.55
N GLU A 112 -7.20 10.50 -14.38
CA GLU A 112 -6.58 11.70 -14.94
C GLU A 112 -6.31 12.68 -13.80
N ASP A 113 -5.26 13.52 -13.91
CA ASP A 113 -4.93 14.58 -12.93
C ASP A 113 -5.95 15.73 -13.03
N ALA A 114 -7.18 15.43 -12.60
CA ALA A 114 -8.33 16.30 -12.66
C ALA A 114 -8.24 17.40 -11.59
N LYS A 115 -8.42 18.64 -12.02
CA LYS A 115 -8.31 19.86 -11.23
C LYS A 115 -9.59 20.67 -11.35
N ALA A 116 -9.86 21.46 -10.31
CA ALA A 116 -10.96 22.40 -10.26
C ALA A 116 -10.39 23.80 -10.00
N ASP A 117 -10.78 24.78 -10.82
CA ASP A 117 -10.44 26.19 -10.63
C ASP A 117 -11.67 27.08 -10.88
N ALA A 118 -11.49 28.41 -10.84
CA ALA A 118 -12.56 29.37 -11.05
C ALA A 118 -13.21 29.31 -12.45
N SER A 119 -12.57 28.65 -13.41
CA SER A 119 -13.08 28.46 -14.78
C SER A 119 -13.74 27.08 -15.00
N GLY A 120 -13.83 26.25 -13.96
CA GLY A 120 -14.50 24.95 -14.01
C GLY A 120 -13.55 23.78 -13.77
N TYR A 121 -13.94 22.60 -14.25
CA TYR A 121 -13.18 21.36 -14.08
C TYR A 121 -12.33 21.07 -15.31
N TYR A 122 -11.13 20.55 -15.12
CA TYR A 122 -10.22 20.28 -16.24
C TYR A 122 -9.16 19.24 -15.89
N TYR A 123 -8.53 18.65 -16.90
CA TYR A 123 -7.24 17.98 -16.76
C TYR A 123 -6.25 18.55 -17.77
N THR A 124 -4.96 18.33 -17.53
CA THR A 124 -3.89 18.77 -18.42
C THR A 124 -3.09 17.58 -18.89
N TYR A 125 -2.89 17.46 -20.20
CA TYR A 125 -1.98 16.46 -20.78
C TYR A 125 -0.87 17.13 -21.59
N TRP A 126 0.27 16.46 -21.70
CA TRP A 126 1.39 16.92 -22.52
C TRP A 126 1.21 16.36 -23.94
N ASP A 127 1.05 17.25 -24.91
CA ASP A 127 0.97 16.83 -26.31
C ASP A 127 2.38 16.52 -26.83
N LYS A 128 2.67 15.23 -27.03
CA LYS A 128 3.98 14.78 -27.54
C LYS A 128 4.06 14.77 -29.06
N THR A 129 2.96 15.05 -29.77
CA THR A 129 2.87 14.91 -31.23
C THR A 129 3.15 16.21 -31.97
N ALA A 130 2.75 17.35 -31.44
CA ALA A 130 2.95 18.65 -32.08
C ALA A 130 4.15 19.42 -31.51
N ASP A 131 4.30 19.48 -30.18
CA ASP A 131 5.38 20.21 -29.53
C ASP A 131 5.58 19.68 -28.09
N PRO A 132 6.69 18.97 -27.79
CA PRO A 132 6.86 18.23 -26.52
C PRO A 132 6.92 19.10 -25.26
N GLN A 133 6.86 20.43 -25.40
CA GLN A 133 6.83 21.40 -24.30
C GLN A 133 5.50 22.14 -24.16
N HIS A 134 4.43 21.72 -24.85
CA HIS A 134 3.11 22.33 -24.68
C HIS A 134 2.16 21.43 -23.87
N SER A 135 1.57 22.01 -22.83
CA SER A 135 0.51 21.36 -22.05
C SER A 135 -0.85 21.85 -22.53
N VAL A 136 -1.73 20.92 -22.87
CA VAL A 136 -3.09 21.21 -23.35
C VAL A 136 -4.06 21.00 -22.19
N ARG A 137 -4.93 21.98 -21.98
CA ARG A 137 -6.03 21.92 -21.01
C ARG A 137 -7.28 21.37 -21.70
N VAL A 138 -7.89 20.35 -21.11
CA VAL A 138 -9.16 19.79 -21.55
C VAL A 138 -10.19 20.05 -20.47
N GLU A 139 -11.29 20.69 -20.86
CA GLU A 139 -12.40 20.95 -19.95
C GLU A 139 -13.19 19.67 -19.67
N LEU A 140 -13.52 19.46 -18.41
CA LEU A 140 -14.30 18.34 -17.92
C LEU A 140 -15.69 18.83 -17.54
N THR A 141 -16.68 18.00 -17.80
CA THR A 141 -17.98 18.14 -17.14
C THR A 141 -17.83 17.74 -15.66
N GLU A 142 -18.66 18.29 -14.79
CA GLU A 142 -18.70 17.94 -13.37
C GLU A 142 -18.77 16.42 -13.10
N PRO A 143 -19.64 15.62 -13.76
CA PRO A 143 -19.63 14.17 -13.56
C PRO A 143 -18.31 13.51 -13.98
N ALA A 144 -17.71 13.96 -15.10
CA ALA A 144 -16.42 13.43 -15.56
C ALA A 144 -15.28 13.77 -14.57
N TYR A 145 -15.32 14.94 -13.94
CA TYR A 145 -14.39 15.32 -12.88
C TYR A 145 -14.45 14.37 -11.68
N TYR A 146 -15.66 14.09 -11.17
CA TYR A 146 -15.82 13.19 -10.02
C TYR A 146 -15.46 11.72 -10.35
N GLU A 147 -15.69 11.28 -11.58
CA GLU A 147 -15.25 9.95 -12.04
C GLU A 147 -13.72 9.85 -12.10
N ALA A 148 -13.05 10.84 -12.69
CA ALA A 148 -11.59 10.89 -12.75
C ALA A 148 -10.97 10.96 -11.34
N LEU A 149 -11.57 11.77 -10.45
CA LEU A 149 -11.12 11.87 -9.07
C LEU A 149 -11.27 10.55 -8.31
N LYS A 150 -12.40 9.87 -8.44
CA LYS A 150 -12.61 8.54 -7.83
C LYS A 150 -11.61 7.52 -8.35
N ALA A 151 -11.29 7.57 -9.64
CA ALA A 151 -10.30 6.69 -10.25
C ALA A 151 -8.89 6.93 -9.69
N ASP A 152 -8.46 8.19 -9.56
CA ASP A 152 -7.16 8.54 -8.97
C ASP A 152 -7.07 8.10 -7.49
N LEU A 153 -8.13 8.33 -6.72
CA LEU A 153 -8.21 7.87 -5.32
C LEU A 153 -8.15 6.33 -5.21
N ARG A 154 -8.73 5.60 -6.18
CA ARG A 154 -8.64 4.13 -6.23
C ARG A 154 -7.22 3.65 -6.44
N ILE A 155 -6.50 4.24 -7.40
CA ILE A 155 -5.11 3.88 -7.71
C ILE A 155 -4.20 4.24 -6.53
N SER A 156 -4.34 5.46 -6.00
CA SER A 156 -3.55 5.93 -4.86
C SER A 156 -3.78 5.08 -3.61
N GLY A 157 -5.04 4.80 -3.27
CA GLY A 157 -5.41 3.94 -2.16
C GLY A 157 -4.94 2.49 -2.34
N ALA A 158 -5.11 1.90 -3.53
CA ALA A 158 -4.61 0.55 -3.83
C ALA A 158 -3.09 0.47 -3.70
N THR A 159 -2.37 1.47 -4.20
CA THR A 159 -0.92 1.55 -4.13
C THR A 159 -0.44 1.65 -2.67
N SER A 160 -1.04 2.55 -1.88
CA SER A 160 -0.74 2.71 -0.46
C SER A 160 -1.02 1.42 0.33
N ALA A 161 -2.18 0.80 0.10
CA ALA A 161 -2.55 -0.45 0.76
C ALA A 161 -1.56 -1.59 0.48
N VAL A 162 -1.06 -1.70 -0.76
CA VAL A 162 0.00 -2.68 -1.13
C VAL A 162 1.29 -2.40 -0.37
N PHE A 163 1.74 -1.15 -0.32
CA PHE A 163 2.96 -0.79 0.41
C PHE A 163 2.84 -1.05 1.91
N LEU A 164 1.72 -0.71 2.52
CA LEU A 164 1.47 -0.97 3.94
C LEU A 164 1.36 -2.47 4.22
N ALA A 165 0.66 -3.24 3.38
CA ALA A 165 0.59 -4.69 3.53
C ALA A 165 1.98 -5.35 3.44
N PHE A 166 2.80 -4.91 2.48
CA PHE A 166 4.17 -5.37 2.34
C PHE A 166 5.04 -4.98 3.55
N SER A 167 4.88 -3.77 4.07
CA SER A 167 5.58 -3.28 5.26
C SER A 167 5.20 -4.09 6.51
N SER A 168 3.91 -4.38 6.69
CA SER A 168 3.40 -5.26 7.74
C SER A 168 4.00 -6.67 7.65
N PHE A 169 4.10 -7.21 6.43
CA PHE A 169 4.74 -8.51 6.20
C PHE A 169 6.23 -8.50 6.55
N LEU A 170 6.96 -7.46 6.16
CA LEU A 170 8.38 -7.29 6.50
C LEU A 170 8.61 -7.16 8.01
N VAL A 171 7.77 -6.40 8.72
CA VAL A 171 7.82 -6.28 10.18
C VAL A 171 7.61 -7.65 10.82
N LEU A 172 6.63 -8.42 10.33
CA LEU A 172 6.37 -9.78 10.82
C LEU A 172 7.57 -10.70 10.58
N ALA A 173 8.14 -10.68 9.38
CA ALA A 173 9.32 -11.49 9.06
C ALA A 173 10.56 -11.09 9.85
N SER A 174 10.73 -9.79 10.14
CA SER A 174 11.80 -9.27 11.00
C SER A 174 11.67 -9.77 12.43
N ALA A 175 10.45 -9.77 12.97
CA ALA A 175 10.15 -10.31 14.29
C ALA A 175 10.50 -11.81 14.36
N SER A 176 10.07 -12.61 13.38
CA SER A 176 10.38 -14.04 13.32
C SER A 176 11.87 -14.34 13.18
N ALA A 177 12.61 -13.58 12.36
CA ALA A 177 14.05 -13.73 12.23
C ALA A 177 14.78 -13.38 13.55
N SER A 178 14.32 -12.33 14.26
CA SER A 178 14.88 -11.95 15.55
C SER A 178 14.63 -12.99 16.64
N ALA A 179 13.44 -13.60 16.67
CA ALA A 179 13.07 -14.65 17.62
C ALA A 179 13.88 -15.94 17.39
N GLY A 180 14.08 -16.33 16.12
CA GLY A 180 14.94 -17.47 15.77
C GLY A 180 16.40 -17.27 16.18
N ARG A 181 16.90 -16.02 16.16
CA ARG A 181 18.27 -15.69 16.57
C ARG A 181 18.47 -15.77 18.08
N THR A 182 17.46 -15.37 18.86
CA THR A 182 17.49 -15.50 20.33
C THR A 182 17.44 -16.96 20.80
N GLY A 183 16.81 -17.87 20.05
CA GLY A 183 16.81 -19.31 20.36
C GLY A 183 18.12 -20.04 20.02
N THR A 184 19.02 -19.39 19.28
CA THR A 184 20.35 -19.93 18.90
C THR A 184 21.51 -19.27 19.65
N ALA A 185 21.23 -18.34 20.56
CA ALA A 185 22.27 -17.82 21.44
C ALA A 185 22.68 -18.94 22.40
N PRO A 186 23.98 -19.27 22.53
CA PRO A 186 24.40 -20.24 23.53
C PRO A 186 23.98 -19.72 24.91
N GLU A 187 23.27 -20.56 25.67
CA GLU A 187 23.18 -20.39 27.11
C GLU A 187 24.62 -20.38 27.62
N PHE A 188 25.11 -19.18 27.95
CA PHE A 188 26.36 -19.10 28.70
C PHE A 188 26.06 -19.58 30.13
N PRO A 189 26.88 -20.50 30.67
CA PRO A 189 26.66 -21.15 31.96
C PRO A 189 26.74 -20.18 33.14
#